data_AF-A0A495QQX1-F1
#
_entry.id   AF-A0A495QQX1-F1
#
_cell.length_a   1.000
_cell.length_b   1.000
_cell.length_c   1.000
_cell.angle_alpha   90.00
_cell.angle_beta   90.00
_cell.angle_gamma   90.00
#
_symmetry.space_group_name_H-M   'P 1'
#
loop_
_entity.id
_entity.type
_entity.pdbx_description
1 polymer ?
#
loop_
_entity_poly.entity_id
_entity_poly.type
_entity_poly.pdbx_seq_one_letter_code
_entity_poly.pdbx_strand_id
1 'polypeptide(L)'
;MSQPHLSPEPQPSNQRQIPSIEAIGPVVDEVIDIARQELDAPRSVKIKTWEDREFLVRVKHGSAPGVNTRYGYETAIQYHSDRETVEAFLIEEDTHTDEAERLLKMELGTIPDPVPEKIGE
;
A
#
# COMPACT_ATOMS: atom_id res chain seq x y z
N MET A 1 -7.38 18.25 55.12
CA MET A 1 -7.13 16.99 54.40
C MET A 1 -7.04 17.34 52.92
N SER A 2 -5.84 17.56 52.40
CA SER A 2 -5.63 17.94 50.99
C SER A 2 -5.52 16.68 50.14
N GLN A 3 -6.36 16.55 49.11
CA GLN A 3 -6.25 15.46 48.15
C GLN A 3 -4.96 15.60 47.34
N PRO A 4 -4.20 14.52 47.09
CA PRO A 4 -3.09 14.56 46.16
C PRO A 4 -3.64 14.70 44.73
N HIS A 5 -3.23 15.75 44.04
CA HIS A 5 -3.41 15.85 42.59
C HIS A 5 -2.56 14.75 41.94
N LEU A 6 -3.22 13.71 41.44
CA LEU A 6 -2.59 12.77 40.52
C LEU A 6 -2.27 13.55 39.24
N SER A 7 -0.99 13.81 38.99
CA SER A 7 -0.52 14.26 37.68
C SER A 7 -1.01 13.27 36.62
N PRO A 8 -1.50 13.72 35.46
CA PRO A 8 -1.79 12.78 34.37
C PRO A 8 -0.50 12.03 34.03
N GLU A 9 -0.59 10.70 33.91
CA GLU A 9 0.49 9.90 33.34
C GLU A 9 0.86 10.48 31.97
N PRO A 10 2.16 10.57 31.62
CA PRO A 10 2.56 10.95 30.28
C PRO A 10 1.96 9.95 29.29
N GLN A 11 1.09 10.43 28.40
CA GLN A 11 0.61 9.63 27.26
C GLN A 11 1.82 9.13 26.47
N PRO A 12 1.87 7.83 26.12
CA PRO A 12 2.97 7.31 25.33
C PRO A 12 3.07 8.10 24.02
N SER A 13 4.27 8.58 23.74
CA SER A 13 4.64 9.37 22.58
C SER A 13 4.32 8.62 21.29
N ASN A 14 3.29 9.11 20.59
CA ASN A 14 2.95 9.18 19.15
C ASN A 14 3.88 8.60 18.04
N GLN A 15 4.86 7.73 18.26
CA GLN A 15 5.86 7.37 17.25
C GLN A 15 5.62 6.04 16.52
N ARG A 16 4.67 5.21 16.96
CA ARG A 16 4.29 3.98 16.26
C ARG A 16 2.79 3.80 16.24
N GLN A 17 2.17 4.17 15.12
CA GLN A 17 0.74 4.01 14.93
C GLN A 17 0.48 3.58 13.50
N ILE A 18 -0.14 2.41 13.37
CA ILE A 18 -0.66 1.94 12.09
C ILE A 18 -1.71 2.97 11.61
N PRO A 19 -1.61 3.47 10.36
CA PRO A 19 -2.55 4.45 9.86
C PRO A 19 -3.97 3.88 9.82
N SER A 20 -4.97 4.70 10.13
CA SER A 20 -6.36 4.27 10.07
C SER A 20 -6.81 4.11 8.61
N ILE A 21 -7.77 3.20 8.37
CA ILE A 21 -8.37 3.03 7.04
C ILE A 21 -9.02 4.32 6.57
N GLU A 22 -9.64 5.09 7.46
CA GLU A 22 -10.24 6.39 7.15
C GLU A 22 -9.19 7.41 6.66
N ALA A 23 -7.99 7.41 7.25
CA ALA A 23 -6.92 8.31 6.85
C ALA A 23 -6.37 7.99 5.46
N ILE A 24 -6.23 6.69 5.12
CA ILE A 24 -5.69 6.26 3.83
C ILE A 24 -6.76 6.08 2.74
N GLY A 25 -8.04 6.15 3.10
CA GLY A 25 -9.18 5.93 2.21
C GLY A 25 -9.11 6.72 0.89
N PRO A 26 -8.84 8.03 0.90
CA PRO A 26 -8.72 8.81 -0.32
C PRO A 26 -7.68 8.27 -1.31
N VAL A 27 -6.51 7.82 -0.81
CA VAL A 27 -5.47 7.22 -1.65
C VAL A 27 -5.91 5.87 -2.19
N VAL A 28 -6.60 5.06 -1.38
CA VAL A 28 -7.14 3.77 -1.82
C VAL A 28 -8.10 3.97 -3.00
N ASP A 29 -9.01 4.94 -2.89
CA ASP A 29 -9.99 5.24 -3.94
C ASP A 29 -9.30 5.72 -5.23
N GLU A 30 -8.34 6.64 -5.12
CA GLU A 30 -7.63 7.17 -6.28
C GLU A 30 -6.78 6.10 -7.00
N VAL A 31 -6.10 5.24 -6.25
CA VAL A 31 -5.35 4.10 -6.84
C VAL A 31 -6.28 3.11 -7.53
N ILE A 32 -7.48 2.87 -7.00
CA ILE A 32 -8.50 2.03 -7.64
C ILE A 32 -9.00 2.68 -8.93
N ASP A 33 -9.21 4.00 -8.94
CA ASP A 33 -9.69 4.71 -10.13
C ASP A 33 -8.64 4.74 -11.25
N ILE A 34 -7.36 4.96 -10.92
CA ILE A 34 -6.25 4.79 -11.87
C ILE A 34 -6.24 3.35 -12.39
N ALA A 35 -6.37 2.37 -11.50
CA ALA A 35 -6.35 0.97 -11.91
C ALA A 35 -7.53 0.56 -12.82
N ARG A 36 -8.69 1.20 -12.69
CA ARG A 36 -9.83 0.99 -13.61
C ARG A 36 -9.61 1.59 -14.99
N GLN A 37 -8.78 2.63 -15.10
CA GLN A 37 -8.43 3.25 -16.39
C GLN A 37 -7.38 2.44 -17.13
N GLU A 38 -6.41 1.89 -16.39
CA GLU A 38 -5.25 1.21 -16.95
C GLU A 38 -5.41 -0.32 -17.09
N LEU A 39 -6.31 -0.95 -16.31
CA LEU A 39 -6.56 -2.38 -16.34
C LEU A 39 -7.98 -2.68 -16.81
N ASP A 40 -8.11 -3.66 -17.73
CA ASP A 40 -9.41 -4.09 -18.26
C ASP A 40 -10.38 -4.59 -17.16
N ALA A 41 -9.86 -5.25 -16.11
CA ALA A 41 -10.68 -5.80 -15.03
C ALA A 41 -9.88 -5.96 -13.70
N PRO A 42 -9.81 -4.93 -12.84
CA PRO A 42 -9.19 -5.07 -11.52
C PRO A 42 -9.90 -6.16 -10.70
N ARG A 43 -9.16 -7.13 -10.15
CA ARG A 43 -9.73 -8.30 -9.46
C ARG A 43 -9.65 -8.23 -7.94
N SER A 44 -8.57 -7.65 -7.43
CA SER A 44 -8.39 -7.54 -5.98
C SER A 44 -7.59 -6.30 -5.61
N VAL A 45 -7.88 -5.78 -4.43
CA VAL A 45 -7.14 -4.70 -3.79
C VAL A 45 -6.50 -5.27 -2.53
N LYS A 46 -5.20 -5.07 -2.38
CA LYS A 46 -4.45 -5.40 -1.16
C LYS A 46 -3.94 -4.11 -0.53
N ILE A 47 -4.21 -3.96 0.76
CA ILE A 47 -3.71 -2.85 1.57
C ILE A 47 -2.75 -3.44 2.60
N LYS A 48 -1.56 -2.85 2.71
CA LYS A 48 -0.60 -3.15 3.78
C LYS A 48 -0.31 -1.85 4.52
N THR A 49 -0.21 -1.95 5.84
CA THR A 49 0.03 -0.81 6.73
C THR A 49 1.08 -1.22 7.76
N TRP A 50 1.97 -0.31 8.12
CA TRP A 50 3.07 -0.56 9.05
C TRP A 50 3.02 0.38 10.25
N GLU A 51 3.70 -0.01 11.34
CA GLU A 51 3.71 0.76 12.60
C GLU A 51 4.38 2.13 12.46
N ASP A 52 5.27 2.28 11.48
CA ASP A 52 6.00 3.52 11.17
C ASP A 52 5.20 4.53 10.35
N ARG A 53 3.88 4.27 10.21
CA ARG A 53 2.89 5.03 9.45
C ARG A 53 2.90 4.80 7.94
N GLU A 54 3.80 3.95 7.43
CA GLU A 54 3.80 3.64 6.00
C GLU A 54 2.58 2.79 5.62
N PHE A 55 2.18 2.91 4.36
CA PHE A 55 1.19 2.02 3.77
C PHE A 55 1.40 1.83 2.27
N LEU A 56 0.86 0.72 1.76
CA LEU A 56 0.89 0.32 0.37
C LEU A 56 -0.52 -0.08 -0.05
N VAL A 57 -0.93 0.41 -1.22
CA VAL A 57 -2.15 0.01 -1.90
C VAL A 57 -1.73 -0.70 -3.19
N ARG A 58 -2.21 -1.93 -3.39
CA ARG A 58 -1.92 -2.69 -4.62
C ARG A 58 -3.19 -3.23 -5.22
N VAL A 59 -3.49 -2.81 -6.44
CA VAL A 59 -4.56 -3.33 -7.27
C VAL A 59 -3.99 -4.35 -8.23
N LYS A 60 -4.51 -5.57 -8.19
CA LYS A 60 -4.07 -6.68 -9.02
C LYS A 60 -5.08 -6.93 -10.13
N HIS A 61 -4.61 -6.95 -11.37
CA HIS A 61 -5.31 -7.65 -12.44
C HIS A 61 -5.07 -9.15 -12.24
N GLY A 62 -6.10 -9.98 -12.43
CA GLY A 62 -5.92 -11.41 -12.29
C GLY A 62 -4.84 -11.94 -13.23
N SER A 63 -4.18 -13.01 -12.81
CA SER A 63 -3.16 -13.68 -13.60
C SER A 63 -3.74 -14.14 -14.94
N ALA A 64 -2.97 -14.02 -16.01
CA ALA A 64 -3.16 -14.97 -17.12
C ALA A 64 -2.76 -16.33 -16.55
N PRO A 65 -3.69 -17.30 -16.41
CA PRO A 65 -3.28 -18.63 -16.00
C PRO A 65 -2.31 -19.13 -17.06
N GLY A 66 -1.07 -19.40 -16.65
CA GLY A 66 -0.17 -20.26 -17.39
C GLY A 66 -0.86 -21.62 -17.48
N VAL A 67 -1.68 -21.80 -18.51
CA VAL A 67 -2.19 -23.12 -18.89
C VAL A 67 -0.96 -23.96 -19.21
N ASN A 68 -0.49 -24.71 -18.20
CA ASN A 68 0.67 -25.60 -18.19
C ASN A 68 2.09 -24.96 -18.19
N THR A 69 2.30 -23.77 -17.62
CA THR A 69 3.66 -23.18 -17.51
C THR A 69 4.08 -22.95 -16.06
N ARG A 70 5.39 -23.11 -15.75
CA ARG A 70 5.99 -22.87 -14.43
C ARG A 70 5.82 -21.42 -13.93
N TYR A 71 5.68 -20.49 -14.87
CA TYR A 71 5.58 -19.07 -14.59
C TYR A 71 4.15 -18.58 -14.81
N GLY A 72 3.63 -17.83 -13.84
CA GLY A 72 2.42 -17.02 -13.93
C GLY A 72 2.78 -15.55 -14.13
N TYR A 73 1.91 -14.82 -14.84
CA TYR A 73 2.10 -13.39 -15.06
C TYR A 73 0.94 -12.61 -14.44
N GLU A 74 1.26 -11.58 -13.68
CA GLU A 74 0.31 -10.68 -13.05
C GLU A 74 0.62 -9.23 -13.41
N THR A 75 -0.39 -8.47 -13.82
CA THR A 75 -0.29 -7.01 -13.91
C THR A 75 -0.80 -6.40 -12.62
N ALA A 76 -0.04 -5.50 -12.03
CA ALA A 76 -0.46 -4.80 -10.81
C ALA A 76 -0.19 -3.31 -10.90
N ILE A 77 -1.06 -2.52 -10.30
CA ILE A 77 -0.83 -1.11 -10.03
C ILE A 77 -0.63 -0.97 -8.52
N GLN A 78 0.40 -0.24 -8.13
CA GLN A 78 0.80 -0.11 -6.74
C GLN A 78 1.13 1.33 -6.40
N TYR A 79 0.67 1.76 -5.24
CA TYR A 79 1.10 2.94 -4.54
C TYR A 79 1.87 2.55 -3.28
N HIS A 80 2.91 3.31 -2.92
CA HIS A 80 3.59 3.21 -1.63
C HIS A 80 3.83 4.62 -1.08
N SER A 81 3.49 4.83 0.20
CA SER A 81 3.52 6.16 0.81
C SER A 81 4.93 6.77 0.91
N ASP A 82 5.97 5.94 1.01
CA ASP A 82 7.39 6.36 0.97
C ASP A 82 7.79 7.15 -0.29
N ARG A 83 7.11 6.90 -1.41
CA ARG A 83 7.44 7.41 -2.75
C ARG A 83 6.38 8.31 -3.31
N GLU A 84 5.18 8.29 -2.72
CA GLU A 84 4.02 9.06 -3.19
C GLU A 84 3.73 8.85 -4.70
N THR A 85 4.11 7.68 -5.23
CA THR A 85 4.09 7.38 -6.68
C THR A 85 3.22 6.15 -6.94
N VAL A 86 2.38 6.23 -7.97
CA VAL A 86 1.58 5.12 -8.48
C VAL A 86 2.31 4.49 -9.67
N GLU A 87 2.58 3.20 -9.58
CA GLU A 87 3.41 2.46 -10.54
C GLU A 87 2.68 1.22 -11.04
N ALA A 88 2.68 1.01 -12.36
CA ALA A 88 2.28 -0.24 -12.99
C ALA A 88 3.46 -1.20 -13.11
N PHE A 89 3.19 -2.49 -12.87
CA PHE A 89 4.15 -3.57 -12.95
C PHE A 89 3.60 -4.75 -13.77
N LEU A 90 4.49 -5.39 -14.53
CA LEU A 90 4.33 -6.79 -14.93
C LEU A 90 5.19 -7.63 -13.99
N ILE A 91 4.57 -8.60 -13.33
CA ILE A 91 5.21 -9.49 -12.37
C ILE A 91 5.17 -10.89 -12.95
N GLU A 92 6.31 -11.55 -12.98
CA GLU A 92 6.42 -12.99 -13.21
C GLU A 92 6.52 -13.68 -11.85
N GLU A 93 5.68 -14.67 -11.60
CA GLU A 93 5.67 -15.48 -10.39
C GLU A 93 5.98 -16.93 -10.74
N ASP A 94 7.01 -17.51 -10.14
CA ASP A 94 7.32 -18.93 -10.22
C ASP A 94 6.37 -19.71 -9.31
N THR A 95 5.45 -20.45 -9.92
CA THR A 95 4.41 -21.18 -9.19
C THR A 95 4.94 -22.38 -8.40
N HIS A 96 6.23 -22.70 -8.51
CA HIS A 96 6.88 -23.78 -7.77
C HIS A 96 7.77 -23.28 -6.62
N THR A 97 8.26 -22.04 -6.67
CA THR A 97 9.20 -21.50 -5.66
C THR A 97 8.65 -20.30 -4.90
N ASP A 98 7.45 -19.81 -5.23
CA ASP A 98 6.85 -18.57 -4.71
C ASP A 98 7.74 -17.32 -4.96
N GLU A 99 8.71 -17.42 -5.88
CA GLU A 99 9.57 -16.31 -6.27
C GLU A 99 8.83 -15.40 -7.25
N ALA A 100 8.96 -14.09 -7.08
CA ALA A 100 8.32 -13.10 -7.95
C ALA A 100 9.33 -12.05 -8.44
N GLU A 101 9.38 -11.86 -9.75
CA GLU A 101 10.24 -10.87 -10.42
C GLU A 101 9.40 -9.76 -11.07
N ARG A 102 9.86 -8.51 -10.97
CA ARG A 102 9.23 -7.36 -11.65
C ARG A 102 9.90 -7.18 -13.02
N LEU A 103 9.21 -7.58 -14.07
CA LEU A 103 9.72 -7.51 -15.44
C LEU A 103 9.63 -6.12 -16.05
N LEU A 104 8.60 -5.36 -15.67
CA LEU A 104 8.35 -4.01 -16.17
C LEU A 104 7.89 -3.09 -15.04
N LYS A 105 8.22 -1.81 -15.17
CA LYS A 105 7.81 -0.73 -14.27
C LYS A 105 7.46 0.51 -15.10
N MET A 106 6.29 1.08 -14.86
CA MET A 106 5.86 2.34 -15.46
C MET A 106 5.25 3.23 -14.38
N GLU A 107 5.60 4.51 -14.37
CA GLU A 107 4.97 5.51 -13.50
C GLU A 107 3.67 6.00 -14.12
N LEU A 108 2.60 6.02 -13.34
CA LEU A 108 1.25 6.42 -13.76
C LEU A 108 0.83 7.77 -13.17
N GLY A 109 1.46 8.20 -12.08
CA GLY A 109 1.17 9.46 -11.43
C GLY A 109 1.69 9.52 -10.00
N THR A 110 1.37 10.62 -9.33
CA THR A 110 1.77 10.88 -7.94
C THR A 110 0.54 11.22 -7.09
N ILE A 111 0.48 10.65 -5.88
CA ILE A 111 -0.57 10.92 -4.90
C ILE A 111 0.13 11.27 -3.58
N PRO A 112 -0.09 12.46 -3.00
CA PRO A 112 0.55 12.83 -1.73
C PRO A 112 0.13 11.90 -0.58
N ASP A 113 1.04 11.64 0.36
CA ASP A 113 0.76 10.88 1.57
C ASP A 113 -0.26 11.65 2.45
N PRO A 114 -1.45 11.08 2.72
CA PRO A 114 -2.46 11.71 3.56
C PRO A 114 -2.10 11.64 5.05
N VAL A 115 -1.09 10.86 5.42
CA VAL A 115 -0.67 10.69 6.81
C VAL A 115 0.34 11.79 7.16
N PRO A 116 0.04 12.68 8.14
CA PRO A 116 0.91 13.81 8.46
C PRO A 116 2.32 13.36 8.89
N GLU A 117 3.32 14.12 8.42
CA GLU A 117 4.74 13.84 8.64
C GLU A 117 5.08 13.62 10.12
N LYS A 118 6.11 12.77 10.33
CA LYS A 118 6.76 12.61 11.63
C LYS A 118 7.25 13.98 12.07
N ILE A 119 6.71 14.51 13.17
CA ILE A 119 7.37 15.63 13.87
C ILE A 119 8.71 15.06 14.31
N GLY A 120 9.79 15.41 13.61
CA GLY A 120 11.15 15.06 13.99
C GLY A 120 11.41 15.62 15.39
N GLU A 121 11.83 14.74 16.31
CA GLU A 121 12.42 15.15 17.58
C GLU A 121 13.83 15.72 17.37
#